data_AF-A0A6N3QI42-F1
#
_entry.id   AF-A0A6N3QI42-F1
#
_cell.length_a   1.000
_cell.length_b   1.000
_cell.length_c   1.000
_cell.angle_alpha   90.00
_cell.angle_beta   90.00
_cell.angle_gamma   90.00
#
_symmetry.space_group_name_H-M   'P 1'
#
loop_
_entity.id
_entity.type
_entity.pdbx_description
1 polymer ?
#
loop_
_entity_poly.entity_id
_entity_poly.type
_entity_poly.pdbx_seq_one_letter_code
_entity_poly.pdbx_strand_id
1 'polypeptide(L)' 'MYGRGWEAVGAYNAGTSPKKKKERLKYAEDIYKRYLRIAAESKQNNRRI' A
#
# COMPACT_ATOMS: atom_id res chain seq x y z
N MET A 1 -14.35 6.33 -9.97
CA MET A 1 -14.52 4.98 -9.39
C MET A 1 -13.16 4.55 -8.84
N TYR A 2 -12.99 4.46 -7.52
CA TYR A 2 -11.70 4.05 -6.93
C TYR A 2 -11.56 2.54 -7.12
N GLY A 3 -10.77 2.13 -8.11
CA GLY A 3 -10.52 0.71 -8.42
C GLY A 3 -9.71 0.00 -7.33
N ARG A 4 -9.49 -1.31 -7.48
CA ARG A 4 -8.74 -2.20 -6.56
C ARG A 4 -7.21 -1.93 -6.52
N GLY A 5 -6.80 -0.67 -6.62
CA GLY A 5 -5.41 -0.24 -6.64
C GLY A 5 -4.97 0.45 -5.36
N TRP A 6 -3.70 0.84 -5.32
CA TRP A 6 -3.06 1.54 -4.20
C TRP A 6 -3.77 2.84 -3.78
N GLU A 7 -4.43 3.55 -4.70
CA GLU A 7 -5.22 4.73 -4.32
C GLU A 7 -6.41 4.40 -3.40
N ALA A 8 -7.02 3.21 -3.53
CA ALA A 8 -8.07 2.76 -2.61
C ALA A 8 -7.50 2.43 -1.22
N VAL A 9 -6.29 1.88 -1.15
CA VAL A 9 -5.56 1.69 0.12
C VAL A 9 -5.31 3.05 0.79
N GLY A 10 -4.88 4.04 0.00
CA GLY A 10 -4.74 5.43 0.45
C GLY A 10 -6.04 6.02 1.01
N ALA A 11 -7.16 5.77 0.33
CA ALA A 11 -8.47 6.30 0.70
C ALA A 11 -8.98 5.79 2.05
N TYR A 12 -8.56 4.60 2.49
CA TYR A 12 -8.88 4.09 3.83
C TYR A 12 -8.43 5.04 4.93
N ASN A 13 -7.23 5.62 4.78
CA ASN A 13 -6.64 6.49 5.79
C ASN A 13 -7.01 7.98 5.60
N ALA A 14 -7.00 8.48 4.36
CA ALA A 14 -7.16 9.91 4.07
C ALA A 14 -8.56 10.30 3.54
N GLY A 15 -9.44 9.32 3.33
CA GLY A 15 -10.76 9.53 2.74
C GLY A 15 -10.74 9.79 1.23
N THR A 16 -11.93 9.90 0.64
CA THR A 16 -12.14 10.02 -0.80
C THR A 16 -12.18 11.46 -1.33
N SER A 17 -12.10 12.46 -0.44
CA SER A 17 -12.12 13.87 -0.85
C SER A 17 -11.06 14.15 -1.93
N PRO A 18 -11.37 14.88 -3.01
CA PRO A 18 -10.40 15.24 -4.05
C PRO A 18 -9.17 15.97 -3.48
N LYS A 19 -9.37 16.78 -2.44
CA LYS A 19 -8.30 17.54 -1.76
C LYS A 19 -7.28 16.64 -1.02
N LYS A 20 -7.61 15.36 -0.82
CA LYS A 20 -6.80 14.39 -0.06
C LYS A 20 -5.98 13.45 -0.93
N LYS A 21 -5.91 13.71 -2.23
CA LYS A 21 -5.18 12.85 -3.18
C LYS A 21 -3.71 12.67 -2.81
N LYS A 22 -3.05 13.72 -2.34
CA LYS A 22 -1.63 13.67 -1.94
C LYS A 22 -1.43 12.77 -0.72
N GLU A 23 -2.27 12.91 0.29
CA GLU A 23 -2.23 12.10 1.50
C GLU A 23 -2.56 10.62 1.20
N ARG A 24 -3.51 10.36 0.30
CA ARG A 24 -3.80 9.00 -0.19
C ARG A 24 -2.57 8.35 -0.83
N LEU A 25 -1.93 9.05 -1.77
CA LEU A 25 -0.76 8.53 -2.48
C LEU A 25 0.40 8.28 -1.53
N LYS A 26 0.65 9.20 -0.59
CA LYS A 26 1.67 9.02 0.45
C LYS A 26 1.42 7.77 1.29
N TYR A 27 0.20 7.60 1.80
CA TYR A 27 -0.14 6.44 2.60
C TYR A 27 -0.01 5.13 1.79
N ALA A 28 -0.47 5.15 0.55
CA ALA A 28 -0.39 3.99 -0.32
C ALA A 28 1.07 3.57 -0.59
N GLU A 29 1.96 4.53 -0.80
CA GLU A 29 3.40 4.30 -0.96
C GLU A 29 4.02 3.68 0.29
N ASP A 30 3.67 4.19 1.48
CA ASP A 30 4.18 3.68 2.75
C ASP A 30 3.78 2.21 2.96
N ILE A 31 2.53 1.84 2.65
CA ILE A 31 2.06 0.45 2.74
C ILE A 31 2.73 -0.42 1.69
N TYR A 32 2.92 0.07 0.46
CA TYR A 32 3.59 -0.69 -0.59
C TYR A 32 5.03 -1.06 -0.19
N LYS A 33 5.79 -0.11 0.38
CA LYS A 33 7.15 -0.39 0.88
C LYS A 33 7.17 -1.47 1.96
N ARG A 34 6.21 -1.45 2.89
CA ARG A 34 6.07 -2.48 3.92
C ARG A 34 5.73 -3.84 3.31
N TYR A 35 4.80 -3.88 2.37
CA TYR A 35 4.44 -5.09 1.64
C TYR A 35 5.66 -5.72 0.94
N LEU A 36 6.48 -4.91 0.25
CA LEU A 36 7.68 -5.41 -0.42
C LEU A 36 8.67 -6.05 0.55
N ARG A 37 8.88 -5.44 1.73
CA ARG A 37 9.74 -6.02 2.78
C ARG A 37 9.22 -7.38 3.24
N ILE A 38 7.94 -7.44 3.62
CA ILE A 38 7.32 -8.69 4.10
C ILE A 38 7.37 -9.77 3.01
N ALA A 39 7.05 -9.42 1.76
CA ALA A 39 7.09 -10.35 0.64
C ALA A 39 8.51 -10.90 0.38
N ALA A 40 9.54 -10.07 0.55
CA ALA A 40 10.93 -10.50 0.45
C ALA A 40 11.32 -11.46 1.61
N GLU A 41 10.91 -11.14 2.85
CA GLU A 41 11.13 -11.99 4.02
C GLU A 41 10.43 -13.34 3.90
N SER A 42 9.17 -13.36 3.45
CA SER A 42 8.44 -14.60 3.22
C SER A 42 9.11 -15.48 2.16
N LYS A 43 9.61 -14.88 1.07
CA LYS A 43 10.37 -15.62 0.04
C LYS A 43 11.68 -16.18 0.59
N GLN A 44 12.39 -15.43 1.43
CA GLN A 44 13.62 -15.88 2.08
C GLN A 44 13.36 -17.10 2.98
N ASN A 45 12.29 -17.04 3.79
CA ASN A 45 11.93 -18.12 4.70
C ASN A 45 11.53 -19.39 3.93
N ASN A 46 10.76 -19.25 2.85
CA ASN A 46 10.33 -20.40 2.04
C ASN A 46 11.47 -21.09 1.25
N ARG A 47 12.66 -20.48 1.14
CA ARG A 47 13.84 -21.08 0.49
C ARG A 47 14.76 -21.83 1.46
N ARG A 48 14.55 -21.67 2.77
CA ARG A 48 15.38 -22.25 3.83
C ARG A 48 14.82 -23.58 4.37
N ILE A 49 13.70 -24.03 3.83
CA ILE A 49 12.99 -25.29 4.10
C ILE A 49 13.06 -26.13 2.84
#